data_AF-K0VED7-F1
#
_entry.id   AF-K0VED7-F1
#
_cell.length_a   1.000
_cell.length_b   1.000
_cell.length_c   1.000
_cell.angle_alpha   90.00
_cell.angle_beta   90.00
_cell.angle_gamma   90.00
#
_symmetry.space_group_name_H-M   'P 1'
#
loop_
_entity.id
_entity.type
_entity.pdbx_description
1 polymer ?
#
loop_
_entity_poly.entity_id
_entity_poly.type
_entity_poly.pdbx_seq_one_letter_code
_entity_poly.pdbx_strand_id
1 'polypeptide(L)'
;MGGLFGWLVGVVFLFWPVLLAIGAVAWRNEVLAKRIRLNQAELRILIGQTMDEAARGRELGVERSFVAWRVEWAESGAMRVENTGRDKARSVTAKASNSSGSAEKTVSSVEPGDSVNLGVVLAAAEDTQVEVTWRSELGRWTTERYAVKR
;
A
#
# COMPACT_ATOMS: atom_id res chain seq x y z
N MET A 1 69.39 -9.34 -36.80
CA MET A 1 68.18 -8.58 -36.38
C MET A 1 67.61 -9.16 -35.08
N GLY A 2 68.32 -9.03 -33.94
CA GLY A 2 67.88 -9.61 -32.64
C GLY A 2 67.93 -8.66 -31.44
N GLY A 3 68.74 -7.58 -31.49
CA GLY A 3 68.93 -6.68 -30.37
C GLY A 3 67.78 -5.69 -30.10
N LEU A 4 67.13 -5.17 -31.15
CA LEU A 4 65.99 -4.26 -31.01
C LEU A 4 64.75 -4.94 -30.45
N PHE A 5 64.55 -6.22 -30.78
CA PHE A 5 63.39 -7.00 -30.33
C PHE A 5 63.48 -7.35 -28.84
N GLY A 6 64.67 -7.76 -28.36
CA GLY A 6 64.89 -8.05 -26.94
C GLY A 6 64.76 -6.82 -26.03
N TRP A 7 65.17 -5.64 -26.52
CA TRP A 7 65.04 -4.37 -25.77
C TRP A 7 63.57 -3.94 -25.65
N LEU A 8 62.81 -4.01 -26.74
CA LEU A 8 61.36 -3.77 -26.73
C LEU A 8 60.63 -4.71 -25.78
N VAL A 9 60.96 -6.01 -25.80
CA VAL A 9 60.36 -6.99 -24.88
C VAL A 9 60.72 -6.68 -23.42
N GLY A 10 61.97 -6.34 -23.13
CA GLY A 10 62.41 -5.97 -21.78
C GLY A 10 61.71 -4.72 -21.23
N VAL A 11 61.57 -3.67 -22.05
CA VAL A 11 60.86 -2.43 -21.67
C VAL A 11 59.37 -2.70 -21.45
N VAL A 12 58.73 -3.49 -22.33
CA VAL A 12 57.33 -3.87 -22.17
C VAL A 12 57.12 -4.62 -20.86
N PHE A 13 57.95 -5.62 -20.53
CA PHE A 13 57.83 -6.35 -19.28
C PHE A 13 58.07 -5.47 -18.03
N LEU A 14 58.90 -4.43 -18.14
CA LEU A 14 59.20 -3.53 -17.03
C LEU A 14 58.01 -2.61 -16.69
N PHE A 15 57.32 -2.09 -17.71
CA PHE A 15 56.20 -1.15 -17.53
C PHE A 15 54.82 -1.82 -17.52
N TRP A 16 54.71 -3.07 -17.97
CA TRP A 16 53.46 -3.82 -18.01
C TRP A 16 52.71 -3.89 -16.66
N PRO A 17 53.37 -4.16 -15.51
CA PRO A 17 52.68 -4.19 -14.21
C PRO A 17 52.10 -2.82 -13.83
N VAL A 18 52.79 -1.73 -14.19
CA VAL A 18 52.36 -0.35 -13.92
C VAL A 18 51.14 0.00 -14.78
N LEU A 19 51.17 -0.37 -16.07
CA LEU A 19 50.02 -0.16 -16.97
C LEU A 19 48.79 -0.97 -16.53
N LEU A 20 48.99 -2.22 -16.08
CA LEU A 20 47.92 -3.03 -15.52
C LEU A 20 47.34 -2.42 -14.24
N ALA A 21 48.18 -1.90 -13.34
CA ALA A 21 47.73 -1.25 -12.11
C ALA A 21 46.89 0.00 -12.42
N ILE A 22 47.33 0.83 -13.38
CA ILE A 22 46.58 2.01 -13.83
C ILE A 22 45.24 1.59 -14.45
N GLY A 23 45.23 0.57 -15.31
CA GLY A 23 44.01 0.03 -15.91
C GLY A 23 43.02 -0.51 -14.87
N ALA A 24 43.51 -1.23 -13.86
CA ALA A 24 42.69 -1.76 -12.77
C ALA A 24 42.07 -0.64 -11.92
N VAL A 25 42.84 0.43 -11.62
CA VAL A 25 42.33 1.60 -10.89
C VAL A 25 41.31 2.36 -11.71
N ALA A 26 41.57 2.58 -13.01
CA ALA A 26 40.63 3.24 -13.91
C ALA A 26 39.31 2.47 -14.02
N TRP A 27 39.37 1.15 -14.18
CA TRP A 27 38.18 0.29 -14.21
C TRP A 27 37.42 0.33 -12.89
N ARG A 28 38.11 0.26 -11.75
CA ARG A 28 37.49 0.38 -10.42
C ARG A 28 36.76 1.70 -10.27
N ASN A 29 37.38 2.81 -10.68
CA ASN A 29 36.77 4.14 -10.62
C ASN A 29 35.55 4.26 -11.52
N GLU A 30 35.60 3.71 -12.74
CA GLU A 30 34.45 3.70 -13.65
C GLU A 30 33.28 2.89 -13.07
N VAL A 31 33.55 1.72 -12.49
CA VAL A 31 32.53 0.89 -11.82
C VAL A 31 31.94 1.62 -10.62
N LEU A 32 32.76 2.26 -9.79
CA LEU A 32 32.29 3.07 -8.66
C LEU A 32 31.40 4.23 -9.12
N ALA A 33 31.80 4.95 -10.16
CA ALA A 33 31.01 6.05 -10.73
C ALA A 33 29.66 5.58 -11.26
N LYS A 34 29.62 4.43 -11.96
CA LYS A 34 28.36 3.82 -12.43
C LYS A 34 27.46 3.43 -11.27
N ARG A 35 28.00 2.79 -10.22
CA ARG A 35 27.25 2.41 -9.01
C ARG A 35 26.69 3.62 -8.27
N ILE A 36 27.47 4.69 -8.12
CA ILE A 36 27.01 5.93 -7.48
C ILE A 36 25.83 6.54 -8.25
N ARG A 37 25.89 6.58 -9.59
CA ARG A 37 24.79 7.10 -10.42
C ARG A 37 23.53 6.25 -10.31
N LEU A 38 23.66 4.91 -10.31
CA LEU A 38 22.53 3.99 -10.13
C LEU A 38 21.89 4.20 -8.75
N ASN A 39 22.69 4.22 -7.69
CA ASN A 39 22.20 4.45 -6.34
C ASN A 39 21.52 5.83 -6.21
N GLN A 40 22.05 6.87 -6.84
CA GLN A 40 21.42 8.20 -6.87
C GLN A 40 20.08 8.21 -7.61
N ALA A 41 19.95 7.44 -8.70
CA ALA A 41 18.69 7.32 -9.42
C ALA A 41 17.64 6.58 -8.59
N GLU A 42 18.02 5.48 -7.95
CA GLU A 42 17.15 4.71 -7.05
C GLU A 42 16.71 5.54 -5.83
N LEU A 43 17.64 6.27 -5.21
CA LEU A 43 17.34 7.21 -4.12
C LEU A 43 16.33 8.28 -4.54
N ARG A 44 16.47 8.86 -5.74
CA ARG A 44 15.51 9.85 -6.26
C ARG A 44 14.12 9.26 -6.44
N ILE A 45 14.02 8.03 -6.92
CA ILE A 45 12.73 7.33 -7.09
C ILE A 45 12.08 7.09 -5.73
N LEU A 46 12.83 6.58 -4.75
CA LEU A 46 12.32 6.33 -3.40
C LEU A 46 11.90 7.63 -2.69
N ILE A 47 12.67 8.72 -2.86
CA ILE A 47 12.28 10.04 -2.35
C ILE A 47 10.98 10.53 -3.01
N GLY A 48 10.83 10.37 -4.32
CA GLY A 48 9.59 10.71 -5.02
C GLY A 48 8.39 9.93 -4.47
N GLN A 49 8.54 8.61 -4.32
CA GLN A 49 7.48 7.75 -3.77
C GLN A 49 7.10 8.13 -2.34
N THR A 50 8.09 8.36 -1.48
CA THR A 50 7.83 8.77 -0.08
C THR A 50 7.22 10.16 0.02
N MET A 51 7.59 11.10 -0.86
CA MET A 51 6.95 12.41 -0.92
C MET A 51 5.50 12.31 -1.41
N ASP A 52 5.22 11.49 -2.41
CA ASP A 52 3.86 11.24 -2.90
C ASP A 52 2.99 10.55 -1.84
N GLU A 53 3.54 9.60 -1.10
CA GLU A 53 2.86 8.94 0.03
C GLU A 53 2.62 9.93 1.18
N ALA A 54 3.58 10.79 1.50
CA ALA A 54 3.43 11.83 2.52
C ALA A 54 2.39 12.89 2.10
N ALA A 55 2.35 13.28 0.83
CA ALA A 55 1.35 14.18 0.29
C ALA A 55 -0.05 13.56 0.39
N ARG A 56 -0.19 12.29 -0.02
CA ARG A 56 -1.44 11.53 0.14
C ARG A 56 -1.83 11.41 1.61
N GLY A 57 -0.90 11.11 2.50
CA GLY A 57 -1.14 11.05 3.94
C GLY A 57 -1.65 12.38 4.52
N ARG A 58 -1.12 13.50 4.04
CA ARG A 58 -1.59 14.85 4.41
C ARG A 58 -2.99 15.13 3.89
N GLU A 59 -3.31 14.77 2.65
CA GLU A 59 -4.65 14.90 2.08
C GLU A 59 -5.68 14.07 2.87
N LEU A 60 -5.34 12.82 3.21
CA LEU A 60 -6.17 11.95 4.06
C LEU A 60 -6.31 12.48 5.49
N GLY A 61 -5.27 13.13 6.03
CA GLY A 61 -5.30 13.73 7.38
C GLY A 61 -6.18 14.97 7.48
N VAL A 62 -6.37 15.70 6.37
CA VAL A 62 -7.26 16.87 6.29
C VAL A 62 -8.67 16.49 5.83
N GLU A 63 -8.88 15.24 5.43
CA GLU A 63 -10.16 14.72 4.96
C GLU A 63 -11.26 14.90 6.02
N ARG A 64 -12.23 15.77 5.70
CA ARG A 64 -13.49 15.91 6.43
C ARG A 64 -14.60 15.12 5.74
N SER A 65 -14.40 13.84 5.43
CA SER A 65 -15.51 12.99 4.99
C SER A 65 -16.34 12.57 6.20
N PHE A 66 -17.65 12.70 6.08
CA PHE A 66 -18.65 12.32 7.06
C PHE A 66 -19.47 11.16 6.48
N VAL A 67 -18.92 9.97 6.64
CA VAL A 67 -19.63 8.69 6.49
C VAL A 67 -20.05 8.25 7.88
N ALA A 68 -21.31 7.84 8.04
CA ALA A 68 -21.85 7.39 9.32
C ALA A 68 -22.79 6.21 9.05
N TRP A 69 -22.78 5.20 9.92
CA TRP A 69 -23.55 3.99 9.70
C TRP A 69 -24.71 3.88 10.68
N ARG A 70 -25.86 3.49 10.17
CA ARG A 70 -26.99 3.01 10.95
C ARG A 70 -27.10 1.52 10.73
N VAL A 71 -27.13 0.76 11.81
CA VAL A 71 -27.21 -0.70 11.77
C VAL A 71 -28.48 -1.13 12.48
N GLU A 72 -29.40 -1.75 11.75
CA GLU A 72 -30.72 -2.14 12.25
C GLU A 72 -31.15 -3.49 11.68
N TRP A 73 -32.00 -4.20 12.41
CA TRP A 73 -32.66 -5.40 11.91
C TRP A 73 -33.82 -5.01 10.99
N ALA A 74 -33.80 -5.49 9.74
CA ALA A 74 -34.97 -5.38 8.87
C ALA A 74 -36.10 -6.29 9.36
N GLU A 75 -37.34 -5.96 9.00
CA GLU A 75 -38.53 -6.79 9.30
C GLU A 75 -38.39 -8.22 8.76
N SER A 76 -37.65 -8.39 7.66
CA SER A 76 -37.32 -9.69 7.07
C SER A 76 -36.34 -10.53 7.90
N GLY A 77 -35.83 -10.00 9.02
CA GLY A 77 -34.84 -10.65 9.87
C GLY A 77 -33.40 -10.57 9.34
N ALA A 78 -33.15 -9.79 8.29
CA ALA A 78 -31.79 -9.53 7.81
C ALA A 78 -31.21 -8.27 8.47
N MET A 79 -29.91 -8.31 8.80
CA MET A 79 -29.21 -7.11 9.27
C MET A 79 -28.98 -6.14 8.10
N ARG A 80 -29.37 -4.87 8.30
CA ARG A 80 -29.25 -3.78 7.35
C ARG A 80 -28.24 -2.76 7.87
N VAL A 81 -27.26 -2.42 7.05
CA VAL A 81 -26.24 -1.39 7.32
C VAL A 81 -26.45 -0.26 6.33
N GLU A 82 -26.95 0.88 6.79
CA GLU A 82 -27.27 2.04 5.96
C GLU A 82 -26.25 3.16 6.16
N ASN A 83 -25.80 3.77 5.06
CA ASN A 83 -24.98 4.98 5.12
C ASN A 83 -25.88 6.20 5.41
N THR A 84 -25.86 6.67 6.64
CA THR A 84 -26.57 7.90 7.07
C THR A 84 -25.67 9.14 7.04
N GLY A 85 -24.42 8.97 6.60
CA GLY A 85 -23.51 10.06 6.34
C GLY A 85 -23.94 10.91 5.14
N ARG A 86 -23.18 11.97 4.87
CA ARG A 86 -23.38 12.80 3.68
C ARG A 86 -22.51 12.36 2.50
N ASP A 87 -21.48 11.58 2.78
CA ASP A 87 -20.45 11.21 1.81
C ASP A 87 -20.53 9.72 1.44
N LYS A 88 -20.07 9.41 0.23
CA LYS A 88 -20.03 8.06 -0.33
C LYS A 88 -18.91 7.22 0.29
N ALA A 89 -19.18 5.92 0.48
CA ALA A 89 -18.16 4.93 0.82
C ALA A 89 -17.80 4.07 -0.42
N ARG A 90 -16.52 4.04 -0.81
CA ARG A 90 -16.03 3.36 -2.04
C ARG A 90 -15.74 1.87 -1.87
N SER A 91 -15.75 1.37 -0.66
CA SER A 91 -15.66 -0.05 -0.38
C SER A 91 -16.16 -0.22 1.03
N VAL A 92 -17.10 -1.13 1.25
CA VAL A 92 -17.71 -1.35 2.55
C VAL A 92 -17.74 -2.84 2.78
N THR A 93 -17.11 -3.27 3.86
CA THR A 93 -17.17 -4.62 4.38
C THR A 93 -17.92 -4.55 5.70
N ALA A 94 -19.10 -5.15 5.73
CA ALA A 94 -19.88 -5.27 6.94
C ALA A 94 -19.84 -6.73 7.41
N LYS A 95 -19.51 -6.91 8.69
CA LYS A 95 -19.39 -8.21 9.34
C LYS A 95 -20.29 -8.22 10.57
N ALA A 96 -21.18 -9.19 10.66
CA ALA A 96 -22.01 -9.43 11.82
C ALA A 96 -21.61 -10.74 12.49
N SER A 97 -21.54 -10.77 13.82
CA SER A 97 -21.20 -11.97 14.59
C SER A 97 -21.92 -12.03 15.93
N ASN A 98 -22.37 -13.22 16.31
CA ASN A 98 -22.90 -13.56 17.63
C ASN A 98 -22.46 -14.99 18.02
N SER A 99 -22.98 -15.56 19.11
CA SER A 99 -22.59 -16.92 19.53
C SER A 99 -22.96 -18.01 18.51
N SER A 100 -23.95 -17.75 17.67
CA SER A 100 -24.49 -18.70 16.70
C SER A 100 -23.72 -18.70 15.38
N GLY A 101 -22.86 -17.71 15.13
CA GLY A 101 -22.00 -17.67 13.96
C GLY A 101 -21.61 -16.25 13.52
N SER A 102 -21.06 -16.15 12.31
CA SER A 102 -20.66 -14.88 11.70
C SER A 102 -21.03 -14.81 10.22
N ALA A 103 -21.35 -13.62 9.76
CA ALA A 103 -21.65 -13.28 8.38
C ALA A 103 -20.81 -12.08 7.94
N GLU A 104 -20.37 -12.06 6.69
CA GLU A 104 -19.60 -10.96 6.12
C GLU A 104 -20.06 -10.68 4.71
N LYS A 105 -20.14 -9.40 4.34
CA LYS A 105 -20.42 -8.97 2.97
C LYS A 105 -19.62 -7.73 2.62
N THR A 106 -19.01 -7.77 1.44
CA THR A 106 -18.25 -6.65 0.88
C THR A 106 -18.95 -6.12 -0.36
N VAL A 107 -19.09 -4.80 -0.44
CA VAL A 107 -19.61 -4.06 -1.60
C VAL A 107 -18.64 -2.96 -2.02
N SER A 108 -18.66 -2.61 -3.30
CA SER A 108 -17.73 -1.67 -3.92
C SER A 108 -18.18 -0.21 -3.89
N SER A 109 -19.38 0.08 -3.38
CA SER A 109 -19.90 1.45 -3.32
C SER A 109 -21.18 1.49 -2.48
N VAL A 110 -21.31 2.46 -1.58
CA VAL A 110 -22.57 2.76 -0.87
C VAL A 110 -22.74 4.27 -0.83
N GLU A 111 -23.78 4.76 -1.51
CA GLU A 111 -24.14 6.18 -1.50
C GLU A 111 -24.82 6.58 -0.18
N PRO A 112 -24.88 7.87 0.16
CA PRO A 112 -25.74 8.35 1.24
C PRO A 112 -27.20 7.90 1.07
N GLY A 113 -27.79 7.32 2.11
CA GLY A 113 -29.14 6.75 2.10
C GLY A 113 -29.23 5.33 1.52
N ASP A 114 -28.17 4.81 0.88
CA ASP A 114 -28.13 3.43 0.44
C ASP A 114 -27.77 2.49 1.59
N SER A 115 -28.17 1.23 1.43
CA SER A 115 -27.96 0.21 2.46
C SER A 115 -27.42 -1.10 1.93
N VAL A 116 -26.54 -1.71 2.71
CA VAL A 116 -26.03 -3.06 2.51
C VAL A 116 -26.85 -4.03 3.36
N ASN A 117 -27.57 -4.91 2.68
CA ASN A 117 -28.22 -6.05 3.34
C ASN A 117 -27.20 -7.18 3.46
N LEU A 118 -26.85 -7.53 4.70
CA LEU A 118 -25.94 -8.64 5.00
C LEU A 118 -26.55 -9.99 4.62
N GLY A 119 -27.87 -10.06 4.42
CA GLY A 119 -28.56 -11.24 3.88
C GLY A 119 -28.51 -12.48 4.77
N VAL A 120 -27.90 -12.37 5.96
CA VAL A 120 -27.79 -13.46 6.91
C VAL A 120 -28.72 -13.20 8.09
N VAL A 121 -29.63 -14.15 8.26
CA VAL A 121 -30.44 -14.31 9.47
C VAL A 121 -29.52 -14.97 10.50
N LEU A 122 -28.67 -14.19 11.15
CA LEU A 122 -28.04 -14.68 12.38
C LEU A 122 -29.16 -15.02 13.36
N ALA A 123 -28.99 -16.10 14.13
CA ALA A 123 -30.01 -16.51 15.09
C ALA A 123 -30.33 -15.32 15.99
N ALA A 124 -31.56 -14.86 15.84
CA ALA A 124 -32.01 -13.52 16.19
C ALA A 124 -32.16 -13.25 17.70
N ALA A 125 -31.80 -14.23 18.54
CA ALA A 125 -32.07 -14.22 19.96
C ALA A 125 -30.97 -13.57 20.80
N GLU A 126 -29.83 -13.20 20.19
CA GLU A 126 -28.65 -12.77 20.92
C GLU A 126 -28.06 -11.44 20.43
N ASP A 127 -27.40 -10.74 21.36
CA ASP A 127 -26.64 -9.52 21.11
C ASP A 127 -25.66 -9.75 19.95
N THR A 128 -25.87 -9.00 18.86
CA THR A 128 -25.09 -9.15 17.63
C THR A 128 -24.11 -8.01 17.50
N GLN A 129 -22.82 -8.33 17.38
CA GLN A 129 -21.78 -7.36 17.09
C GLN A 129 -21.68 -7.17 15.58
N VAL A 130 -21.73 -5.92 15.13
CA VAL A 130 -21.58 -5.55 13.72
C VAL A 130 -20.35 -4.65 13.59
N GLU A 131 -19.38 -5.10 12.82
CA GLU A 131 -18.20 -4.33 12.44
C GLU A 131 -18.38 -3.86 11.00
N VAL A 132 -18.30 -2.55 10.78
CA VAL A 132 -18.36 -1.93 9.46
C VAL A 132 -17.00 -1.33 9.18
N THR A 133 -16.31 -1.86 8.18
CA THR A 133 -15.05 -1.32 7.67
C THR A 133 -15.29 -0.71 6.31
N TRP A 134 -14.90 0.54 6.10
CA TRP A 134 -15.10 1.19 4.83
C TRP A 134 -13.94 2.08 4.39
N ARG A 135 -13.91 2.34 3.09
CA ARG A 135 -12.98 3.25 2.45
C ARG A 135 -13.70 4.53 2.04
N SER A 136 -13.20 5.67 2.49
CA SER A 136 -13.67 6.99 2.08
C SER A 136 -13.38 7.27 0.60
N GLU A 137 -13.89 8.38 0.06
CA GLU A 137 -13.63 8.75 -1.32
C GLU A 137 -12.16 9.05 -1.61
N LEU A 138 -11.45 9.68 -0.67
CA LEU A 138 -10.02 9.95 -0.83
C LEU A 138 -9.15 8.73 -0.51
N GLY A 139 -9.75 7.68 0.06
CA GLY A 139 -9.13 6.38 0.20
C GLY A 139 -8.74 6.00 1.61
N ARG A 140 -9.13 6.77 2.63
CA ARG A 140 -8.92 6.47 4.06
C ARG A 140 -9.78 5.28 4.47
N TRP A 141 -9.17 4.32 5.15
CA TRP A 141 -9.90 3.23 5.79
C TRP A 141 -10.35 3.61 7.19
N THR A 142 -11.58 3.27 7.53
CA THR A 142 -12.17 3.45 8.86
C THR A 142 -12.95 2.22 9.25
N THR A 143 -12.94 1.87 10.54
CA THR A 143 -13.70 0.75 11.09
C THR A 143 -14.52 1.24 12.28
N GLU A 144 -15.80 0.91 12.30
CA GLU A 144 -16.72 1.16 13.40
C GLU A 144 -17.36 -0.14 13.88
N ARG A 145 -17.72 -0.17 15.16
CA ARG A 145 -18.31 -1.33 15.82
C ARG A 145 -19.61 -0.94 16.48
N TYR A 146 -20.61 -1.77 16.27
CA TYR A 146 -21.97 -1.60 16.73
C TYR A 146 -22.40 -2.85 17.50
N ALA A 147 -23.07 -2.66 18.64
CA ALA A 147 -23.77 -3.72 19.34
C ALA A 147 -25.26 -3.53 19.10
N VAL A 148 -25.87 -4.47 18.38
CA VAL A 148 -27.27 -4.37 17.94
C VAL A 148 -28.08 -5.44 18.63
N LYS A 149 -29.12 -5.00 19.34
CA LYS A 149 -30.13 -5.86 19.95
C LYS A 149 -31.30 -6.00 18.98
N ARG A 150 -31.90 -7.18 18.93
CA ARG A 150 -33.13 -7.40 18.17
C ARG A 150 -34.35 -6.97 18.98
#